data_AF-A0A4S4KUH3-F1
#
_entry.id   AF-A0A4S4KUH3-F1
#
_cell.length_a   1.000
_cell.length_b   1.000
_cell.length_c   1.000
_cell.angle_alpha   90.00
_cell.angle_beta   90.00
_cell.angle_gamma   90.00
#
_symmetry.space_group_name_H-M   'P 1'
#
loop_
_entity.id
_entity.type
_entity.pdbx_description
1 polymer ?
#
loop_
_entity_poly.entity_id
_entity_poly.type
_entity_poly.pdbx_seq_one_letter_code
_entity_poly.pdbx_strand_id
1 'polypeptide(L)'
;MSNKIIEPIQSRCAILRYAKLRDQEVLKRLLEICEAEKVQYNDEGLTALIFTAEGDMRQAINNLQSTHSGFSFVSGDNVFKVCDQPHPVTVQAIIRACLKSDIDLAMDKLGEIWQQGYSAVDIIVTIFRVVKTFDE
;
A
#
# COMPACT_ATOMS: atom_id res chain seq x y z
N MET A 1 -7.87 -10.92 25.23
CA MET A 1 -6.62 -10.27 25.69
C MET A 1 -6.76 -8.74 25.55
N SER A 2 -7.27 -8.08 26.59
CA SER A 2 -7.26 -6.61 26.75
C SER A 2 -6.57 -6.26 28.08
N ASN A 3 -5.53 -7.02 28.42
CA ASN A 3 -4.86 -7.02 29.74
C ASN A 3 -3.99 -5.78 30.01
N LYS A 4 -3.94 -4.81 29.08
CA LYS A 4 -3.14 -3.59 29.25
C LYS A 4 -3.92 -2.42 29.88
N ILE A 5 -5.25 -2.49 29.96
CA ILE A 5 -6.10 -1.43 30.55
C ILE A 5 -6.65 -1.92 31.89
N ILE A 6 -6.56 -1.07 32.92
CA ILE A 6 -7.04 -1.40 34.27
C ILE A 6 -8.57 -1.54 34.32
N GLU A 7 -9.07 -2.43 35.17
CA GLU A 7 -10.50 -2.73 35.34
C GLU A 7 -11.37 -1.49 35.63
N PRO A 8 -10.95 -0.50 36.43
CA PRO A 8 -11.75 0.71 36.65
C PRO A 8 -12.02 1.52 35.39
N ILE A 9 -11.09 1.52 34.42
CA ILE A 9 -11.28 2.21 33.14
C ILE A 9 -12.21 1.39 32.24
N GLN A 10 -12.07 0.06 32.24
CA GLN A 10 -12.98 -0.81 31.47
C GLN A 10 -14.43 -0.76 31.99
N SER A 11 -14.61 -0.56 33.30
CA SER A 11 -15.93 -0.45 33.94
C SER A 11 -16.64 0.87 33.63
N ARG A 12 -15.89 1.98 33.47
CA ARG A 12 -16.45 3.33 33.31
C ARG A 12 -16.44 3.85 31.88
N CYS A 13 -15.68 3.25 30.98
CA CYS A 13 -15.51 3.72 29.61
C CYS A 13 -15.97 2.69 28.58
N ALA A 14 -16.49 3.16 27.44
CA ALA A 14 -16.78 2.32 26.30
C ALA A 14 -15.48 1.99 25.54
N ILE A 15 -15.25 0.70 25.27
CA ILE A 15 -14.10 0.25 24.48
C ILE A 15 -14.49 0.25 23.01
N LEU A 16 -13.98 1.23 22.26
CA LEU A 16 -14.08 1.28 20.81
C LEU A 16 -12.90 0.53 20.18
N ARG A 17 -13.20 -0.46 19.34
CA ARG A 17 -12.20 -1.21 18.58
C ARG A 17 -12.24 -0.72 17.15
N TYR A 18 -11.14 -0.11 16.70
CA TYR A 18 -10.96 0.24 15.31
C TYR A 18 -10.36 -0.96 14.57
N ALA A 19 -11.08 -1.46 13.57
CA ALA A 19 -10.53 -2.40 12.61
C ALA A 19 -9.94 -1.64 11.42
N LYS A 20 -9.13 -2.32 10.61
CA LYS A 20 -8.71 -1.80 9.31
C LYS A 20 -9.96 -1.50 8.47
N LEU A 21 -9.95 -0.39 7.76
CA LEU A 21 -11.04 0.00 6.87
C LEU A 21 -11.05 -0.91 5.64
N ARG A 22 -12.23 -1.11 5.06
CA ARG A 22 -12.35 -1.78 3.77
C ARG A 22 -11.91 -0.82 2.65
N ASP A 23 -11.37 -1.37 1.58
CA ASP A 23 -10.87 -0.61 0.44
C ASP A 23 -11.92 0.36 -0.14
N GLN A 24 -13.19 -0.04 -0.17
CA GLN A 24 -14.31 0.80 -0.61
C GLN A 24 -14.52 2.03 0.29
N GLU A 25 -14.31 1.89 1.59
CA GLU A 25 -14.46 2.98 2.57
C GLU A 25 -13.32 3.98 2.45
N VAL A 26 -12.10 3.47 2.21
CA VAL A 26 -10.92 4.30 1.95
C VAL A 26 -11.08 5.05 0.61
N LEU A 27 -11.50 4.36 -0.45
CA LEU A 27 -11.74 4.96 -1.77
C LEU A 27 -12.75 6.11 -1.67
N LYS A 28 -13.90 5.86 -1.03
CA LYS A 28 -14.95 6.87 -0.87
C LYS A 28 -14.39 8.11 -0.18
N ARG A 29 -13.61 7.93 0.88
CA ARG A 29 -13.04 9.05 1.63
C ARG A 29 -11.98 9.80 0.84
N LEU A 30 -11.15 9.11 0.05
CA LEU A 30 -10.18 9.75 -0.84
C LEU A 30 -10.86 10.59 -1.91
N LEU A 31 -11.95 10.10 -2.52
CA LEU A 31 -12.73 10.85 -3.50
C LEU A 31 -13.31 12.15 -2.92
N GLU A 32 -13.90 12.08 -1.72
CA GLU A 32 -14.41 13.27 -1.02
C GLU A 32 -13.31 14.33 -0.80
N ILE A 33 -12.09 13.91 -0.46
CA ILE A 33 -10.95 14.80 -0.26
C ILE A 33 -10.49 15.40 -1.60
N CYS A 34 -10.37 14.57 -2.64
CA CYS A 34 -10.00 15.03 -3.97
C CYS A 34 -10.98 16.07 -4.53
N GLU A 35 -12.28 15.88 -4.31
CA GLU A 35 -13.31 16.86 -4.70
C GLU A 35 -13.22 18.16 -3.89
N ALA A 36 -13.04 18.07 -2.57
CA ALA A 36 -12.96 19.24 -1.70
C ALA A 36 -11.72 20.10 -1.99
N GLU A 37 -10.57 19.46 -2.24
CA GLU A 37 -9.29 20.14 -2.49
C GLU A 37 -9.00 20.37 -3.99
N LYS A 38 -9.88 19.88 -4.88
CA LYS A 38 -9.73 19.94 -6.35
C LYS A 38 -8.42 19.34 -6.85
N VAL A 39 -8.05 18.20 -6.29
CA VAL A 39 -6.86 17.44 -6.69
C VAL A 39 -7.14 16.69 -7.99
N GLN A 40 -6.22 16.77 -8.94
CA GLN A 40 -6.29 15.98 -10.17
C GLN A 40 -5.72 14.58 -9.93
N TYR A 41 -6.48 13.55 -10.32
CA TYR A 41 -6.13 12.15 -10.12
C TYR A 41 -6.53 11.27 -11.32
N ASN A 42 -5.96 10.07 -11.39
CA ASN A 42 -6.45 8.97 -12.22
C ASN A 42 -6.89 7.77 -11.35
N ASP A 43 -7.66 6.86 -11.95
CA ASP A 43 -8.18 5.67 -11.23
C ASP A 43 -7.06 4.73 -10.78
N GLU A 44 -5.96 4.65 -11.54
CA GLU A 44 -4.78 3.86 -11.19
C GLU A 44 -4.07 4.41 -9.94
N GLY A 45 -4.03 5.72 -9.78
CA GLY A 45 -3.43 6.43 -8.64
C GLY A 45 -4.23 6.22 -7.37
N LEU A 46 -5.56 6.28 -7.45
CA LEU A 46 -6.43 5.91 -6.32
C LEU A 46 -6.26 4.45 -5.92
N THR A 47 -6.16 3.55 -6.90
CA THR A 47 -5.90 2.13 -6.65
C THR A 47 -4.55 1.91 -5.98
N ALA A 48 -3.50 2.60 -6.44
CA ALA A 48 -2.17 2.56 -5.84
C ALA A 48 -2.16 3.11 -4.39
N LEU A 49 -2.91 4.17 -4.12
CA LEU A 49 -3.06 4.72 -2.77
C LEU A 49 -3.74 3.74 -1.81
N ILE A 50 -4.78 3.04 -2.26
CA ILE A 50 -5.45 2.01 -1.46
C ILE A 50 -4.50 0.84 -1.21
N PHE A 51 -3.80 0.38 -2.24
CA PHE A 51 -2.83 -0.71 -2.14
C PHE A 51 -1.68 -0.39 -1.16
N THR A 52 -1.20 0.86 -1.14
CA THR A 52 -0.14 1.31 -0.23
C THR A 52 -0.62 1.57 1.19
N ALA A 53 -1.92 1.89 1.39
CA ALA A 53 -2.49 2.26 2.67
C ALA A 53 -2.92 1.09 3.56
N GLU A 54 -3.19 -0.09 3.01
CA GLU A 54 -3.58 -1.31 3.76
C GLU A 54 -4.71 -1.12 4.80
N GLY A 55 -5.71 -0.29 4.47
CA GLY A 55 -6.83 0.02 5.35
C GLY A 55 -6.54 1.05 6.45
N ASP A 56 -5.35 1.66 6.46
CA ASP A 56 -5.02 2.83 7.28
C ASP A 56 -5.34 4.13 6.53
N MET A 57 -6.41 4.81 6.96
CA MET A 57 -6.83 6.07 6.35
C MET A 57 -5.78 7.18 6.46
N ARG A 58 -5.02 7.22 7.56
CA ARG A 58 -3.99 8.25 7.75
C ARG A 58 -2.88 8.07 6.72
N GLN A 59 -2.46 6.83 6.49
CA GLN A 59 -1.46 6.54 5.48
C GLN A 59 -1.95 6.88 4.08
N ALA A 60 -3.20 6.54 3.75
CA ALA A 60 -3.82 6.90 2.46
C ALA A 60 -3.80 8.42 2.20
N ILE A 61 -4.21 9.22 3.20
CA ILE A 61 -4.26 10.69 3.09
C ILE A 61 -2.85 11.27 2.97
N ASN A 62 -1.91 10.80 3.79
CA ASN A 62 -0.53 11.27 3.74
C ASN A 62 0.12 10.97 2.39
N ASN A 63 -0.11 9.77 1.83
CA ASN A 63 0.41 9.40 0.52
C ASN A 63 -0.22 10.26 -0.58
N LEU A 64 -1.54 10.52 -0.51
CA LEU A 64 -2.23 11.40 -1.45
C LEU A 64 -1.64 12.82 -1.41
N GLN A 65 -1.47 13.38 -0.21
CA GLN A 65 -0.93 14.72 -0.01
C GLN A 65 0.52 14.82 -0.48
N SER A 66 1.37 13.85 -0.15
CA SER A 66 2.76 13.81 -0.60
C SER A 66 2.86 13.69 -2.13
N THR A 67 1.99 12.89 -2.75
CA THR A 67 1.94 12.75 -4.22
C THR A 67 1.51 14.06 -4.88
N HIS A 68 0.47 14.71 -4.35
CA HIS A 68 0.01 16.00 -4.87
C HIS A 68 1.04 17.12 -4.64
N SER A 69 1.70 17.16 -3.49
CA SER A 69 2.74 18.15 -3.20
C SER A 69 3.99 17.96 -4.07
N GLY A 70 4.33 16.72 -4.44
CA GLY A 70 5.50 16.43 -5.27
C GLY A 70 5.25 16.62 -6.77
N PHE A 71 4.09 16.19 -7.27
CA PHE A 71 3.85 16.07 -8.71
C PHE A 71 2.58 16.78 -9.19
N SER A 72 1.78 17.37 -8.29
CA SER A 72 0.47 18.02 -8.54
C SER A 72 -0.62 17.13 -9.16
N PHE A 73 -0.25 15.98 -9.72
CA PHE A 73 -1.13 14.98 -10.32
C PHE A 73 -0.92 13.62 -9.67
N VAL A 74 -2.00 13.01 -9.23
CA VAL A 74 -1.99 11.70 -8.55
C VAL A 74 -2.12 10.61 -9.61
N SER A 75 -0.98 9.99 -9.97
CA SER A 75 -0.89 8.83 -10.85
C SER A 75 -0.32 7.62 -10.11
N GLY A 76 -0.60 6.39 -10.59
CA GLY A 76 -0.02 5.17 -10.01
C GLY A 76 1.50 5.22 -9.90
N ASP A 77 2.17 5.62 -10.98
CA ASP A 77 3.64 5.78 -11.01
C ASP A 77 4.15 6.81 -9.99
N ASN A 78 3.46 7.94 -9.85
CA ASN A 78 3.86 8.98 -8.89
C ASN A 78 3.66 8.49 -7.45
N VAL A 79 2.57 7.76 -7.19
CA VAL A 79 2.30 7.18 -5.87
C VAL A 79 3.37 6.15 -5.50
N PHE A 80 3.70 5.21 -6.39
CA PHE A 80 4.73 4.20 -6.10
C PHE A 80 6.12 4.81 -5.92
N LYS A 81 6.44 5.88 -6.67
CA LYS A 81 7.69 6.63 -6.48
C LYS A 81 7.75 7.36 -5.14
N VAL A 82 6.65 7.95 -4.67
CA VAL A 82 6.60 8.68 -3.39
C VAL A 82 6.57 7.73 -2.19
N CYS A 83 5.94 6.56 -2.35
CA CYS A 83 5.82 5.58 -1.29
C CYS A 83 7.02 4.64 -1.17
N ASP A 84 8.06 4.80 -2.01
CA ASP A 84 9.26 3.95 -2.05
C ASP A 84 8.94 2.44 -2.04
N GLN A 85 7.89 2.03 -2.76
CA GLN A 85 7.52 0.63 -2.90
C GLN A 85 7.82 0.12 -4.32
N PRO A 86 8.39 -1.09 -4.45
CA PRO A 86 8.64 -1.68 -5.76
C PRO A 86 7.33 -1.95 -6.49
N HIS A 87 7.33 -1.73 -7.80
CA HIS A 87 6.12 -1.84 -8.60
C HIS A 87 5.57 -3.29 -8.56
N PRO A 88 4.26 -3.49 -8.28
CA PRO A 88 3.69 -4.83 -8.12
C PRO A 88 3.92 -5.75 -9.33
N VAL A 89 3.93 -5.20 -10.54
CA VAL A 89 4.18 -5.96 -11.79
C VAL A 89 5.56 -6.62 -11.81
N THR A 90 6.60 -5.94 -11.33
CA THR A 90 7.96 -6.50 -11.27
C THR A 90 8.00 -7.68 -10.30
N VAL A 91 7.32 -7.54 -9.16
CA VAL A 91 7.22 -8.59 -8.15
C VAL A 91 6.39 -9.78 -8.66
N GLN A 92 5.31 -9.53 -9.40
CA GLN A 92 4.54 -10.57 -10.08
C GLN A 92 5.39 -11.34 -11.10
N ALA A 93 6.27 -10.66 -11.83
CA ALA A 93 7.18 -11.32 -12.77
C ALA A 93 8.17 -12.25 -12.05
N ILE A 94 8.69 -11.86 -10.89
CA ILE A 94 9.52 -12.73 -10.04
C ILE A 94 8.73 -13.98 -9.62
N ILE A 95 7.51 -13.81 -9.14
CA ILE A 95 6.66 -14.94 -8.71
C ILE A 95 6.35 -15.87 -9.88
N ARG A 96 6.03 -15.35 -11.07
CA ARG A 96 5.81 -16.16 -12.28
C ARG A 96 7.05 -16.92 -12.73
N ALA A 97 8.23 -16.32 -12.65
CA ALA A 97 9.49 -17.00 -12.94
C ALA A 97 9.73 -18.16 -11.97
N CYS A 98 9.49 -17.93 -10.67
CA CYS A 98 9.52 -18.99 -9.65
C CYS A 98 8.53 -20.13 -9.95
N LEU A 99 7.30 -19.82 -10.36
CA LEU A 99 6.30 -20.84 -10.73
C LEU A 99 6.74 -21.68 -11.94
N LYS A 100 7.45 -21.07 -12.89
CA LYS A 100 8.03 -21.76 -14.05
C LYS A 100 9.34 -22.49 -13.75
N SER A 101 9.81 -22.47 -12.50
CA SER A 101 11.12 -22.98 -12.08
C SER A 101 12.30 -22.34 -12.80
N ASP A 102 12.14 -21.11 -13.30
CA ASP A 102 13.21 -20.31 -13.89
C ASP A 102 13.84 -19.42 -12.81
N ILE A 103 14.82 -19.99 -12.10
CA ILE A 103 15.45 -19.36 -10.93
C ILE A 103 16.37 -18.22 -11.36
N ASP A 104 17.09 -18.38 -12.49
CA ASP A 104 18.03 -17.37 -12.98
C ASP A 104 17.27 -16.08 -13.32
N LEU A 105 16.15 -16.19 -14.04
CA LEU A 105 15.30 -15.03 -14.36
C LEU A 105 14.71 -14.38 -13.09
N ALA A 106 14.29 -15.17 -12.10
CA ALA A 106 13.76 -14.65 -10.85
C ALA A 106 14.83 -13.88 -10.05
N MET A 107 16.06 -14.40 -10.01
CA MET A 107 17.19 -13.76 -9.33
C MET A 107 17.65 -12.49 -10.04
N ASP A 108 17.68 -12.47 -11.37
CA ASP A 108 17.98 -11.26 -12.14
C ASP A 108 16.97 -10.15 -11.85
N LYS A 109 15.67 -10.48 -11.85
CA LYS A 109 14.59 -9.53 -11.54
C LYS A 109 14.63 -9.04 -10.10
N LEU A 110 14.99 -9.89 -9.15
CA LEU A 110 15.22 -9.49 -7.76
C LEU A 110 16.43 -8.55 -7.66
N GLY A 111 17.50 -8.84 -8.41
CA GLY A 111 18.69 -8.00 -8.52
C GLY A 111 18.40 -6.61 -9.06
N GLU A 112 17.52 -6.48 -10.06
CA GLU A 112 17.05 -5.18 -10.58
C GLU A 112 16.40 -4.34 -9.47
N ILE A 113 15.51 -4.94 -8.67
CA ILE A 113 14.85 -4.23 -7.54
C ILE A 113 15.88 -3.85 -6.47
N TRP A 114 16.80 -4.75 -6.15
CA TRP A 114 17.86 -4.47 -5.18
C TRP A 114 18.76 -3.30 -5.61
N GLN A 115 19.14 -3.25 -6.90
CA GLN A 115 19.96 -2.17 -7.45
C GLN A 115 19.24 -0.82 -7.48
N GLN A 116 17.91 -0.81 -7.49
CA GLN A 116 17.10 0.42 -7.37
C GLN A 116 17.12 1.01 -5.95
N GLY A 117 17.72 0.32 -4.98
CA GLY A 117 17.94 0.83 -3.62
C GLY A 117 16.81 0.54 -2.63
N TYR A 118 15.86 -0.34 -2.99
CA TYR A 118 14.80 -0.77 -2.08
C TYR A 118 15.36 -1.61 -0.93
N SER A 119 14.79 -1.43 0.27
CA SER A 119 15.15 -2.24 1.43
C SER A 119 14.72 -3.70 1.24
N ALA A 120 15.51 -4.64 1.78
CA ALA A 120 15.16 -6.06 1.85
C ALA A 120 13.78 -6.28 2.48
N VAL A 121 13.44 -5.49 3.50
CA VAL A 121 12.17 -5.60 4.22
C VAL A 121 11.00 -5.22 3.30
N ASP A 122 11.14 -4.13 2.54
CA ASP A 122 10.08 -3.65 1.65
C ASP A 122 9.85 -4.61 0.47
N ILE A 123 10.93 -5.21 -0.04
CA ILE A 123 10.86 -6.25 -1.06
C ILE A 123 10.06 -7.46 -0.53
N ILE A 124 10.38 -7.95 0.67
CA ILE A 124 9.69 -9.10 1.27
C ILE A 124 8.21 -8.79 1.53
N VAL A 125 7.92 -7.62 2.11
CA VAL A 125 6.53 -7.20 2.39
C VAL A 125 5.73 -7.09 1.10
N THR A 126 6.32 -6.53 0.04
CA THR A 126 5.65 -6.41 -1.26
C THR A 126 5.43 -7.76 -1.91
N ILE A 127 6.41 -8.67 -1.88
CA ILE A 127 6.23 -10.07 -2.35
C ILE A 127 5.06 -10.73 -1.62
N PHE A 128 5.03 -10.65 -0.28
CA PHE A 128 3.96 -11.24 0.51
C PHE A 128 2.59 -10.65 0.16
N ARG A 129 2.53 -9.34 -0.11
CA ARG A 129 1.30 -8.65 -0.53
C ARG A 129 0.84 -9.13 -1.90
N VAL A 130 1.75 -9.17 -2.87
CA VAL A 130 1.44 -9.59 -4.24
C VAL A 130 0.97 -11.05 -4.25
N VAL A 131 1.63 -11.96 -3.52
CA VAL A 131 1.23 -13.37 -3.40
C VAL A 131 -0.20 -13.53 -2.87
N LYS A 132 -0.62 -12.73 -1.90
CA LYS A 132 -2.00 -12.80 -1.37
C LYS A 132 -3.07 -12.41 -2.37
N THR A 133 -2.72 -11.56 -3.33
CA THR A 133 -3.59 -11.11 -4.42
C THR A 133 -3.34 -11.85 -5.73
N PHE A 134 -2.41 -12.81 -5.73
CA PHE A 134 -2.00 -13.52 -6.93
C PHE A 134 -2.99 -14.67 -7.17
N ASP A 135 -3.90 -14.48 -8.12
CA ASP A 135 -4.80 -15.51 -8.60
C ASP A 135 -4.14 -16.26 -9.79
N GLU A 136 -3.35 -17.29 -9.48
CA GLU A 136 -2.96 -18.39 -10.39
C GLU A 136 -2.72 -19.67 -9.58
#